data_AF-A0A0A0BYI4-F1
#
_entry.id   AF-A0A0A0BYI4-F1
#
_cell.length_a   1.000
_cell.length_b   1.000
_cell.length_c   1.000
_cell.angle_alpha   90.00
_cell.angle_beta   90.00
_cell.angle_gamma   90.00
#
_symmetry.space_group_name_H-M   'P 1'
#
loop_
_entity.id
_entity.type
_entity.pdbx_description
1 polymer ?
#
loop_
_entity_poly.entity_id
_entity_poly.type
_entity_poly.pdbx_seq_one_letter_code
_entity_poly.pdbx_strand_id
1 'polypeptide(L)'
;MAHTLGRSAQGDLEERVPPLDGPGDLSEVRRRFNDVLDLVDAYVRESGAVLTSAGQGRFHRRFLTVGMPGALQEGAARIDAARRSMEDDARVMATQRLEREQLADQAVAVSGQVAAASTELGAAAAELTLSALAGVEEADRAVATVRGLERGSEQIHRAVTVIAEVADRTRMLALNATIEAARAGDAGRGFAVVAAEVKKLADESARSSNEIAEQVEAVHQATATAIERIERISEMVHHMNAQIAGVASAAGGDGGGLSQMAEVLHAEIGRFTP
;
A
#
# COMPACT_ATOMS: atom_id res chain seq x y z
N MET A 1 30.89 76.62 -19.69
CA MET A 1 30.47 75.55 -20.63
C MET A 1 31.28 74.27 -20.43
N ALA A 2 32.60 74.25 -20.67
CA ALA A 2 33.40 73.01 -20.56
C ALA A 2 33.32 72.33 -19.18
N HIS A 3 33.33 73.10 -18.09
CA HIS A 3 33.14 72.58 -16.73
C HIS A 3 31.80 71.87 -16.56
N THR A 4 30.69 72.55 -16.87
CA THR A 4 29.33 72.01 -16.81
C THR A 4 29.15 70.78 -17.68
N LEU A 5 29.67 70.79 -18.91
CA LEU A 5 29.66 69.62 -19.79
C LEU A 5 30.44 68.44 -19.19
N GLY A 6 31.57 68.71 -18.54
CA GLY A 6 32.36 67.70 -17.83
C GLY A 6 31.60 67.07 -16.67
N ARG A 7 30.84 67.85 -15.90
CA ARG A 7 30.00 67.34 -14.80
C ARG A 7 28.77 66.58 -15.29
N SER A 8 28.08 67.06 -16.32
CA SER A 8 26.99 66.32 -16.93
C SER A 8 27.46 65.00 -17.56
N ALA A 9 28.66 64.96 -18.13
CA ALA A 9 29.27 63.70 -18.60
C ALA A 9 29.58 62.71 -17.46
N GLN A 10 29.67 63.18 -16.21
CA GLN A 10 29.82 62.35 -15.01
C GLN A 10 28.47 61.98 -14.36
N GLY A 11 27.34 62.39 -14.96
CA GLY A 11 25.99 62.08 -14.47
C GLY A 11 25.35 63.18 -13.61
N ASP A 12 25.98 64.34 -13.46
CA ASP A 12 25.38 65.50 -12.78
C ASP A 12 24.52 66.31 -13.77
N LEU A 13 23.22 66.04 -13.73
CA LEU A 13 22.22 66.66 -14.60
C LEU A 13 21.56 67.89 -13.98
N GLU A 14 22.00 68.35 -12.79
CA GLU A 14 21.45 69.53 -12.10
C GLU A 14 22.19 70.82 -12.49
N GLU A 15 23.45 70.74 -12.91
CA GLU A 15 24.19 71.90 -13.38
C GLU A 15 23.66 72.39 -14.74
N ARG A 16 23.56 73.71 -14.93
CA ARG A 16 23.08 74.33 -16.18
C ARG A 16 24.17 75.15 -16.83
N VAL A 17 24.23 75.15 -18.16
CA VAL A 17 25.20 75.95 -18.89
C VAL A 17 24.88 77.43 -18.65
N PRO A 18 25.83 78.23 -18.12
CA PRO A 18 25.60 79.65 -17.85
C PRO A 18 25.41 80.44 -19.17
N PRO A 19 24.91 81.69 -19.11
CA PRO A 19 24.90 82.59 -20.26
C PRO A 19 26.27 82.63 -20.96
N LEU A 20 26.26 82.58 -22.29
CA LEU A 20 27.46 82.65 -23.11
C LEU A 20 27.48 84.01 -23.80
N ASP A 21 28.59 84.74 -23.68
CA ASP A 21 28.81 85.98 -24.41
C ASP A 21 29.13 85.65 -25.88
N GLY A 22 28.36 86.19 -26.82
CA GLY A 22 28.59 85.98 -28.26
C GLY A 22 27.33 86.05 -29.14
N PRO A 23 27.43 85.70 -30.43
CA PRO A 23 26.33 85.78 -31.39
C PRO A 23 25.11 84.92 -30.97
N GLY A 24 23.93 85.28 -31.48
CA GLY A 24 22.64 84.67 -31.08
C GLY A 24 22.59 83.14 -31.13
N ASP A 25 23.34 82.52 -32.03
CA ASP A 25 23.42 81.06 -32.19
C ASP A 25 23.94 80.35 -30.93
N LEU A 26 24.82 80.98 -30.15
CA LEU A 26 25.33 80.41 -28.88
C LEU A 26 24.26 80.39 -27.79
N SER A 27 23.35 81.38 -27.80
CA SER A 27 22.21 81.41 -26.89
C SER A 27 21.19 80.32 -27.20
N GLU A 28 20.98 80.01 -28.49
CA GLU A 28 20.15 78.90 -28.94
C GLU A 28 20.75 77.55 -28.52
N VAL A 29 22.05 77.33 -28.78
CA VAL A 29 22.76 76.11 -28.39
C VAL A 29 22.70 75.89 -26.87
N ARG A 30 22.91 76.95 -26.07
CA ARG A 30 22.77 76.88 -24.61
C ARG A 30 21.38 76.40 -24.20
N ARG A 31 20.31 76.97 -24.79
CA ARG A 31 18.93 76.62 -24.45
C ARG A 31 18.65 75.17 -24.80
N ARG A 32 18.95 74.75 -26.03
CA ARG A 32 18.76 73.37 -26.48
C ARG A 32 19.54 72.35 -25.65
N PHE A 33 20.74 72.70 -25.22
CA PHE A 33 21.54 71.83 -24.37
C PHE A 33 20.92 71.69 -22.96
N ASN A 34 20.51 72.80 -22.35
CA ASN A 34 19.82 72.76 -21.06
C ASN A 34 18.47 72.02 -21.16
N ASP A 35 17.72 72.18 -22.25
CA ASP A 35 16.48 71.42 -22.50
C ASP A 35 16.74 69.91 -22.54
N VAL A 36 17.86 69.48 -23.14
CA VAL A 36 18.27 68.06 -23.14
C VAL A 36 18.62 67.60 -21.73
N LEU A 37 19.34 68.40 -20.94
CA LEU A 37 19.63 68.07 -19.54
C LEU A 37 18.34 67.91 -18.71
N ASP A 38 17.37 68.82 -18.88
CA ASP A 38 16.07 68.75 -18.20
C ASP A 38 15.30 67.47 -18.58
N LEU A 39 15.30 67.09 -19.86
CA LEU A 39 14.65 65.87 -20.33
C LEU A 39 15.31 64.59 -19.80
N VAL A 40 16.64 64.55 -19.76
CA VAL A 40 17.38 63.39 -19.24
C VAL A 40 17.23 63.30 -17.71
N ASP A 41 17.28 64.42 -16.99
CA ASP A 41 17.06 64.46 -15.53
C ASP A 41 15.66 63.95 -15.18
N ALA A 42 14.63 64.49 -15.84
CA ALA A 42 13.25 64.03 -15.65
C ALA A 42 13.10 62.53 -15.95
N TYR A 43 13.74 62.03 -17.00
CA TYR A 43 13.72 60.61 -17.35
C TYR A 43 14.38 59.73 -16.27
N VAL A 44 15.56 60.10 -15.79
CA VAL A 44 16.28 59.36 -14.74
C VAL A 44 15.49 59.35 -13.45
N ARG A 45 14.92 60.50 -13.05
CA ARG A 45 14.14 60.62 -11.83
C ARG A 45 12.84 59.81 -11.88
N GLU A 46 12.12 59.86 -12.99
CA GLU A 46 10.87 59.12 -13.13
C GLU A 46 11.09 57.62 -13.29
N SER A 47 12.12 57.19 -14.05
CA SER A 47 12.49 55.78 -14.16
C SER A 47 12.86 55.20 -12.80
N GLY A 48 13.72 55.88 -12.05
CA GLY A 48 14.13 55.45 -10.70
C GLY A 48 12.94 55.31 -9.76
N ALA A 49 12.00 56.25 -9.80
CA ALA A 49 10.84 56.21 -8.92
C ALA A 49 9.85 55.10 -9.27
N VAL A 50 9.58 54.85 -10.57
CA VAL A 50 8.74 53.74 -11.03
C VAL A 50 9.37 52.40 -10.71
N LEU A 51 10.67 52.23 -11.01
CA LEU A 51 11.39 50.98 -10.77
C LEU A 51 11.53 50.68 -9.28
N THR A 52 11.78 51.69 -8.44
CA THR A 52 11.81 51.52 -6.97
C THR A 52 10.44 51.09 -6.44
N SER A 53 9.35 51.69 -6.92
CA SER A 53 8.00 51.29 -6.53
C SER A 53 7.70 49.86 -6.95
N ALA A 54 8.00 49.49 -8.20
CA ALA A 54 7.81 48.15 -8.73
C ALA A 54 8.64 47.10 -7.99
N GLY A 55 9.90 47.42 -7.65
CA GLY A 55 10.79 46.55 -6.87
C GLY A 55 10.31 46.31 -5.43
N GLN A 56 9.47 47.22 -4.90
CA GLN A 56 8.78 47.05 -3.62
C GLN A 56 7.41 46.36 -3.74
N GLY A 57 7.08 45.79 -4.91
CA GLY A 57 5.80 45.15 -5.18
C GLY A 57 4.62 46.12 -5.32
N ARG A 58 4.89 47.43 -5.47
CA ARG A 58 3.88 48.48 -5.61
C ARG A 58 3.80 48.93 -7.06
N PHE A 59 2.80 48.42 -7.78
CA PHE A 59 2.68 48.59 -9.23
C PHE A 59 1.80 49.77 -9.69
N HIS A 60 1.24 50.55 -8.75
CA HIS A 60 0.33 51.65 -9.08
C HIS A 60 1.02 52.87 -9.72
N ARG A 61 2.32 53.06 -9.51
CA ARG A 61 3.07 54.19 -10.08
C ARG A 61 3.40 53.92 -11.54
N ARG A 62 3.06 54.87 -12.41
CA ARG A 62 3.33 54.82 -13.85
C ARG A 62 4.32 55.90 -14.26
N PHE A 63 5.08 55.62 -15.29
CA PHE A 63 6.01 56.57 -15.86
C PHE A 63 5.24 57.74 -16.52
N LEU A 64 5.55 58.98 -16.13
CA LEU A 64 4.97 60.18 -16.73
C LEU A 64 5.64 60.48 -18.08
N THR A 65 4.92 60.28 -19.18
CA THR A 65 5.43 60.47 -20.55
C THR A 65 5.23 61.88 -21.10
N VAL A 66 4.50 62.74 -20.38
CA VAL A 66 4.17 64.10 -20.83
C VAL A 66 5.45 64.91 -20.99
N GLY A 67 5.66 65.48 -22.17
CA GLY A 67 6.83 66.33 -22.46
C GLY A 67 8.09 65.56 -22.87
N MET A 68 8.08 64.22 -22.92
CA MET A 68 9.23 63.43 -23.37
C MET A 68 9.16 63.16 -24.88
N PRO A 69 10.15 63.60 -25.67
CA PRO A 69 10.16 63.35 -27.11
C PRO A 69 10.92 62.07 -27.48
N GLY A 70 10.51 61.44 -28.59
CA GLY A 70 11.28 60.41 -29.29
C GLY A 70 11.74 59.24 -28.41
N ALA A 71 13.05 58.99 -28.39
CA ALA A 71 13.65 57.83 -27.71
C ALA A 71 13.35 57.76 -26.19
N LEU A 72 13.20 58.91 -25.51
CA LEU A 72 12.84 58.94 -24.09
C LEU A 72 11.41 58.46 -23.86
N GLN A 73 10.49 58.79 -24.76
CA GLN A 73 9.11 58.32 -24.72
C GLN A 73 9.03 56.81 -24.96
N GLU A 74 9.80 56.28 -25.92
CA GLU A 74 9.89 54.84 -26.16
C GLU A 74 10.47 54.09 -24.96
N GLY A 75 11.53 54.64 -24.34
CA GLY A 75 12.11 54.10 -23.11
C GLY A 75 11.11 54.07 -21.95
N ALA A 76 10.34 55.15 -21.77
CA ALA A 76 9.29 55.25 -20.77
C ALA A 76 8.19 54.19 -21.00
N ALA A 77 7.77 53.98 -22.25
CA ALA A 77 6.80 52.95 -22.60
C ALA A 77 7.32 51.53 -22.28
N ARG A 78 8.62 51.26 -22.50
CA ARG A 78 9.25 50.00 -22.11
C ARG A 78 9.26 49.79 -20.59
N ILE A 79 9.53 50.83 -19.80
CA ILE A 79 9.48 50.75 -18.32
C ILE A 79 8.05 50.44 -17.86
N ASP A 80 7.05 51.13 -18.41
CA ASP A 80 5.63 50.88 -18.07
C ASP A 80 5.21 49.46 -18.47
N ALA A 81 5.70 48.93 -19.60
CA ALA A 81 5.46 47.54 -20.01
C ALA A 81 6.12 46.52 -19.06
N ALA A 82 7.39 46.75 -18.68
CA ALA A 82 8.10 45.90 -17.71
C ALA A 82 7.37 45.88 -16.36
N ARG A 83 6.93 47.05 -15.88
CA ARG A 83 6.14 47.17 -14.64
C ARG A 83 4.84 46.36 -14.68
N ARG A 84 4.14 46.35 -15.82
CA ARG A 84 2.91 45.54 -16.00
C ARG A 84 3.23 44.05 -15.97
N SER A 85 4.29 43.61 -16.64
CA SER A 85 4.75 42.22 -16.57
C SER A 85 5.05 41.80 -15.13
N MET A 86 5.77 42.63 -14.37
CA MET A 86 6.05 42.36 -12.96
C MET A 86 4.77 42.28 -12.10
N GLU A 87 3.75 43.09 -12.40
CA GLU A 87 2.45 43.04 -11.72
C GLU A 87 1.72 41.73 -11.98
N ASP A 88 1.70 41.29 -13.24
CA ASP A 88 1.08 40.02 -13.64
C ASP A 88 1.84 38.82 -13.03
N ASP A 89 3.18 38.83 -13.07
CA ASP A 89 4.02 37.82 -12.43
C ASP A 89 3.77 37.76 -10.92
N ALA A 90 3.68 38.92 -10.25
CA ALA A 90 3.39 38.98 -8.82
C ALA A 90 2.00 38.39 -8.47
N ARG A 91 0.99 38.61 -9.33
CA ARG A 91 -0.34 38.00 -9.17
C ARG A 91 -0.29 36.48 -9.34
N VAL A 92 0.38 35.99 -10.37
CA VAL A 92 0.56 34.53 -10.60
C VAL A 92 1.31 33.89 -9.43
N MET A 93 2.36 34.53 -8.93
CA MET A 93 3.11 34.04 -7.76
C MET A 93 2.28 34.03 -6.46
N ALA A 94 1.29 34.91 -6.34
CA ALA A 94 0.36 34.90 -5.21
C ALA A 94 -0.63 33.73 -5.32
N THR A 95 -1.19 33.47 -6.50
CA THR A 95 -2.10 32.33 -6.70
C THR A 95 -1.38 31.00 -6.55
N GLN A 96 -0.17 30.86 -7.12
CA GLN A 96 0.65 29.65 -6.97
C GLN A 96 1.02 29.38 -5.50
N ARG A 97 1.22 30.41 -4.68
CA ARG A 97 1.46 30.25 -3.25
C ARG A 97 0.26 29.62 -2.53
N LEU A 98 -0.95 30.12 -2.80
CA LEU A 98 -2.17 29.58 -2.22
C LEU A 98 -2.43 28.13 -2.65
N GLU A 99 -2.24 27.83 -3.94
CA GLU A 99 -2.36 26.45 -4.46
C GLU A 99 -1.33 25.53 -3.80
N ARG A 100 -0.09 26.00 -3.59
CA ARG A 100 0.96 25.22 -2.92
C ARG A 100 0.64 24.96 -1.46
N GLU A 101 0.08 25.93 -0.74
CA GLU A 101 -0.38 25.76 0.64
C GLU A 101 -1.52 24.72 0.71
N GLN A 102 -2.49 24.78 -0.19
CA GLN A 102 -3.56 23.78 -0.26
C GLN A 102 -3.04 22.37 -0.56
N LEU A 103 -2.08 22.25 -1.48
CA LEU A 103 -1.44 20.96 -1.78
C LEU A 103 -0.67 20.42 -0.56
N ALA A 104 -0.01 21.28 0.20
CA ALA A 104 0.67 20.89 1.44
C ALA A 104 -0.32 20.36 2.48
N ASP A 105 -1.44 21.06 2.71
CA ASP A 105 -2.50 20.62 3.62
C ASP A 105 -3.10 19.27 3.21
N GLN A 106 -3.37 19.09 1.91
CA GLN A 106 -3.86 17.82 1.37
C GLN A 106 -2.84 16.70 1.57
N ALA A 107 -1.56 16.96 1.33
CA ALA A 107 -0.51 15.96 1.50
C ALA A 107 -0.34 15.56 2.99
N VAL A 108 -0.51 16.49 3.93
CA VAL A 108 -0.54 16.18 5.38
C VAL A 108 -1.72 15.29 5.72
N ALA A 109 -2.91 15.60 5.21
CA ALA A 109 -4.11 14.80 5.45
C ALA A 109 -3.95 13.37 4.91
N VAL A 110 -3.45 13.23 3.68
CA VAL A 110 -3.16 11.92 3.06
C VAL A 110 -2.12 11.14 3.85
N SER A 111 -1.03 11.79 4.28
CA SER A 111 -0.01 11.17 5.14
C SER A 111 -0.63 10.61 6.43
N GLY A 112 -1.47 11.39 7.11
CA GLY A 112 -2.17 10.94 8.32
C GLY A 112 -3.08 9.73 8.08
N GLN A 113 -3.79 9.70 6.95
CA GLN A 113 -4.61 8.54 6.56
C GLN A 113 -3.77 7.29 6.29
N VAL A 114 -2.62 7.43 5.63
CA VAL A 114 -1.69 6.31 5.38
C VAL A 114 -1.14 5.76 6.69
N ALA A 115 -0.77 6.61 7.65
CA ALA A 115 -0.30 6.18 8.96
C ALA A 115 -1.38 5.42 9.76
N ALA A 116 -2.63 5.89 9.73
CA ALA A 116 -3.75 5.21 10.37
C ALA A 116 -4.02 3.84 9.74
N ALA A 117 -4.13 3.78 8.41
CA ALA A 117 -4.33 2.53 7.67
C ALA A 117 -3.18 1.53 7.91
N SER A 118 -1.94 2.03 7.99
CA SER A 118 -0.78 1.23 8.34
C SER A 118 -0.89 0.61 9.74
N THR A 119 -1.38 1.36 10.72
CA THR A 119 -1.58 0.86 12.09
C THR A 119 -2.66 -0.23 12.11
N GLU A 120 -3.78 0.00 11.41
CA GLU A 120 -4.85 -0.99 11.28
C GLU A 120 -4.38 -2.26 10.58
N LEU A 121 -3.59 -2.15 9.51
CA LEU A 121 -2.99 -3.31 8.83
C LEU A 121 -2.06 -4.10 9.76
N GLY A 122 -1.27 -3.42 10.58
CA GLY A 122 -0.41 -4.07 11.58
C GLY A 122 -1.22 -4.85 12.62
N ALA A 123 -2.30 -4.26 13.13
CA ALA A 123 -3.20 -4.92 14.08
C ALA A 123 -3.92 -6.12 13.45
N ALA A 124 -4.45 -5.97 12.24
CA ALA A 124 -5.12 -7.05 11.51
C ALA A 124 -4.14 -8.20 11.21
N ALA A 125 -2.89 -7.90 10.86
CA ALA A 125 -1.87 -8.92 10.66
C ALA A 125 -1.59 -9.70 11.95
N ALA A 126 -1.48 -9.02 13.10
CA ALA A 126 -1.30 -9.70 14.38
C ALA A 126 -2.49 -10.62 14.74
N GLU A 127 -3.72 -10.18 14.51
CA GLU A 127 -4.93 -10.99 14.72
C GLU A 127 -4.98 -12.21 13.80
N LEU A 128 -4.61 -12.04 12.53
CA LEU A 128 -4.51 -13.14 11.58
C LEU A 128 -3.44 -14.15 11.98
N THR A 129 -2.29 -13.72 12.53
CA THR A 129 -1.27 -14.62 13.07
C THR A 129 -1.82 -15.47 14.22
N LEU A 130 -2.55 -14.86 15.17
CA LEU A 130 -3.18 -15.61 16.26
C LEU A 130 -4.20 -16.62 15.75
N SER A 131 -5.00 -16.24 14.76
CA SER A 131 -5.98 -17.13 14.13
C SER A 131 -5.31 -18.30 13.39
N ALA A 132 -4.20 -18.04 12.71
CA ALA A 132 -3.40 -19.07 12.04
C ALA A 132 -2.83 -20.08 13.06
N LEU A 133 -2.28 -19.61 14.18
CA LEU A 133 -1.77 -20.48 15.25
C LEU A 133 -2.88 -21.36 15.85
N ALA A 134 -4.06 -20.80 16.09
CA ALA A 134 -5.22 -21.57 16.53
C ALA A 134 -5.65 -22.63 15.49
N GLY A 135 -5.53 -22.30 14.20
CA GLY A 135 -5.79 -23.24 13.10
C GLY A 135 -4.81 -24.42 13.07
N VAL A 136 -3.52 -24.20 13.35
CA VAL A 136 -2.53 -25.28 13.49
C VAL A 136 -2.87 -26.17 14.67
N GLU A 137 -3.19 -25.59 15.82
CA GLU A 137 -3.54 -26.36 17.02
C GLU A 137 -4.78 -27.24 16.79
N GLU A 138 -5.79 -26.72 16.08
CA GLU A 138 -6.98 -27.49 15.75
C GLU A 138 -6.70 -28.61 14.74
N ALA A 139 -5.81 -28.38 13.77
CA ALA A 139 -5.34 -29.42 12.86
C ALA A 139 -4.62 -30.55 13.62
N ASP A 140 -3.74 -30.21 14.57
CA ASP A 140 -3.05 -31.20 15.41
C ASP A 140 -4.03 -32.06 16.23
N ARG A 141 -5.06 -31.43 16.82
CA ARG A 141 -6.12 -32.15 17.54
C ARG A 141 -6.92 -33.07 16.61
N ALA A 142 -7.21 -32.62 15.38
CA ALA A 142 -7.89 -33.44 14.38
C ALA A 142 -7.04 -34.67 14.01
N VAL A 143 -5.73 -34.51 13.77
CA VAL A 143 -4.80 -35.63 13.52
C VAL A 143 -4.82 -36.61 14.68
N ALA A 144 -4.73 -36.13 15.93
CA ALA A 144 -4.76 -36.99 17.11
C ALA A 144 -6.06 -37.82 17.20
N THR A 145 -7.20 -37.20 16.88
CA THR A 145 -8.52 -37.86 16.86
C THR A 145 -8.59 -38.93 15.78
N VAL A 146 -8.12 -38.63 14.56
CA VAL A 146 -8.13 -39.58 13.44
C VAL A 146 -7.20 -40.77 13.70
N ARG A 147 -6.01 -40.54 14.31
CA ARG A 147 -5.13 -41.63 14.78
C ARG A 147 -5.76 -42.47 15.91
N GLY A 148 -6.69 -41.90 16.66
CA GLY A 148 -7.53 -42.65 17.60
C GLY A 148 -8.48 -43.60 16.88
N LEU A 149 -9.15 -43.12 15.83
CA LEU A 149 -10.04 -43.92 14.99
C LEU A 149 -9.29 -45.05 14.27
N GLU A 150 -8.10 -44.77 13.71
CA GLU A 150 -7.25 -45.77 13.06
C GLU A 150 -6.93 -46.94 14.00
N ARG A 151 -6.44 -46.64 15.22
CA ARG A 151 -6.16 -47.66 16.25
C ARG A 151 -7.41 -48.43 16.67
N GLY A 152 -8.56 -47.77 16.75
CA GLY A 152 -9.84 -48.42 17.03
C GLY A 152 -10.25 -49.38 15.91
N SER A 153 -10.11 -48.93 14.66
CA SER A 153 -10.39 -49.72 13.46
C SER A 153 -9.52 -50.98 13.38
N GLU A 154 -8.21 -50.86 13.68
CA GLU A 154 -7.30 -52.02 13.76
C GLU A 154 -7.71 -53.03 14.84
N GLN A 155 -8.18 -52.56 16.00
CA GLN A 155 -8.66 -53.46 17.07
C GLN A 155 -9.91 -54.22 16.63
N ILE A 156 -10.83 -53.54 15.95
CA ILE A 156 -12.03 -54.17 15.38
C ILE A 156 -11.62 -55.18 14.31
N HIS A 157 -10.71 -54.83 13.41
CA HIS A 157 -10.19 -55.73 12.37
C HIS A 157 -9.67 -57.04 13.00
N ARG A 158 -8.79 -56.94 14.01
CA ARG A 158 -8.27 -58.12 14.73
C ARG A 158 -9.38 -58.96 15.37
N ALA A 159 -10.37 -58.33 16.00
CA ALA A 159 -11.48 -59.05 16.60
C ALA A 159 -12.31 -59.80 15.55
N VAL A 160 -12.60 -59.15 14.41
CA VAL A 160 -13.34 -59.74 13.30
C VAL A 160 -12.59 -60.93 12.68
N THR A 161 -11.26 -60.85 12.54
CA THR A 161 -10.43 -61.98 12.09
C THR A 161 -10.59 -63.18 13.02
N VAL A 162 -10.53 -62.97 14.34
CA VAL A 162 -10.71 -64.05 15.32
C VAL A 162 -12.12 -64.64 15.24
N ILE A 163 -13.16 -63.82 15.08
CA ILE A 163 -14.55 -64.31 14.94
C ILE A 163 -14.67 -65.16 13.67
N ALA A 164 -14.09 -64.74 12.55
CA ALA A 164 -14.07 -65.51 11.31
C ALA A 164 -13.37 -66.87 11.48
N GLU A 165 -12.22 -66.90 12.16
CA GLU A 165 -11.51 -68.16 12.48
C GLU A 165 -12.34 -69.09 13.39
N VAL A 166 -13.04 -68.54 14.38
CA VAL A 166 -13.93 -69.30 15.26
C VAL A 166 -15.12 -69.86 14.50
N ALA A 167 -15.71 -69.07 13.59
CA ALA A 167 -16.81 -69.50 12.73
C ALA A 167 -16.36 -70.67 11.84
N ASP A 168 -15.18 -70.57 11.21
CA ASP A 168 -14.62 -71.65 10.38
C ASP A 168 -14.34 -72.93 11.17
N ARG A 169 -13.77 -72.82 12.38
CA ARG A 169 -13.59 -73.98 13.27
C ARG A 169 -14.91 -74.60 13.69
N THR A 170 -15.91 -73.78 14.01
CA THR A 170 -17.24 -74.23 14.42
C THR A 170 -17.94 -74.95 13.27
N ARG A 171 -17.82 -74.42 12.05
CA ARG A 171 -18.30 -75.04 10.82
C ARG A 171 -17.66 -76.41 10.58
N MET A 172 -16.36 -76.55 10.80
CA MET A 172 -15.65 -77.84 10.70
C MET A 172 -16.08 -78.84 11.78
N LEU A 173 -16.29 -78.38 13.02
CA LEU A 173 -16.82 -79.22 14.10
C LEU A 173 -18.24 -79.72 13.80
N ALA A 174 -19.10 -78.83 13.30
CA ALA A 174 -20.46 -79.16 12.90
C ALA A 174 -20.49 -80.16 11.72
N LEU A 175 -19.55 -80.04 10.77
CA LEU A 175 -19.39 -81.00 9.68
C LEU A 175 -19.01 -82.38 10.22
N ASN A 176 -18.03 -82.47 11.13
CA ASN A 176 -17.63 -83.73 11.76
C ASN A 176 -18.79 -84.36 12.54
N ALA A 177 -19.56 -83.54 13.28
CA ALA A 177 -20.74 -84.01 14.00
C ALA A 177 -21.84 -84.52 13.05
N THR A 178 -22.02 -83.88 11.89
CA THR A 178 -22.96 -84.33 10.85
C THR A 178 -22.55 -85.70 10.28
N ILE A 179 -21.24 -85.90 10.04
CA ILE A 179 -20.70 -87.18 9.57
C ILE A 179 -20.93 -88.29 10.61
N GLU A 180 -20.65 -88.03 11.89
CA GLU A 180 -20.80 -89.03 12.93
C GLU A 180 -22.28 -89.33 13.23
N ALA A 181 -23.16 -88.32 13.15
CA ALA A 181 -24.60 -88.51 13.25
C ALA A 181 -25.15 -89.38 12.11
N ALA A 182 -24.64 -89.22 10.88
CA ALA A 182 -24.99 -90.10 9.76
C ALA A 182 -24.49 -91.53 9.98
N ARG A 183 -23.32 -91.69 10.61
CA ARG A 183 -22.72 -92.99 10.93
C ARG A 183 -23.51 -93.77 12.00
N ALA A 184 -24.12 -93.06 12.95
CA ALA A 184 -24.98 -93.63 14.00
C ALA A 184 -26.37 -94.05 13.49
N GLY A 185 -26.72 -93.80 12.23
CA GLY A 185 -27.99 -94.18 11.63
C GLY A 185 -29.20 -93.56 12.33
N ASP A 186 -30.20 -94.38 12.67
CA ASP A 186 -31.45 -93.88 13.27
C ASP A 186 -31.27 -93.27 14.67
N ALA A 187 -30.26 -93.69 15.42
CA ALA A 187 -29.93 -93.12 16.74
C ALA A 187 -29.34 -91.70 16.64
N GLY A 188 -28.80 -91.31 15.47
CA GLY A 188 -28.14 -90.03 15.25
C GLY A 188 -29.03 -88.91 14.71
N ARG A 189 -30.31 -89.16 14.37
CA ARG A 189 -31.17 -88.16 13.69
C ARG A 189 -31.30 -86.84 14.44
N GLY A 190 -31.47 -86.88 15.77
CA GLY A 190 -31.56 -85.66 16.59
C GLY A 190 -30.25 -84.86 16.58
N PHE A 191 -29.11 -85.55 16.64
CA PHE A 191 -27.79 -84.92 16.54
C PHE A 191 -27.53 -84.33 15.16
N ALA A 192 -28.00 -84.97 14.08
CA ALA A 192 -27.86 -84.46 12.72
C ALA A 192 -28.56 -83.10 12.52
N VAL A 193 -29.75 -82.92 13.11
CA VAL A 193 -30.49 -81.64 13.05
C VAL A 193 -29.73 -80.54 13.77
N VAL A 194 -29.22 -80.82 14.97
CA VAL A 194 -28.42 -79.84 15.74
C VAL A 194 -27.14 -79.48 14.99
N ALA A 195 -26.42 -80.47 14.44
CA ALA A 195 -25.20 -80.24 13.68
C ALA A 195 -25.45 -79.36 12.43
N ALA A 196 -26.57 -79.56 11.72
CA ALA A 196 -26.96 -78.74 10.58
C ALA A 196 -27.24 -77.27 10.99
N GLU A 197 -27.93 -77.04 12.11
CA GLU A 197 -28.22 -75.69 12.59
C GLU A 197 -26.94 -74.96 13.04
N VAL A 198 -26.04 -75.66 13.74
CA VAL A 198 -24.73 -75.11 14.13
C VAL A 198 -23.89 -74.75 12.90
N LYS A 199 -23.90 -75.59 11.85
CA LYS A 199 -23.22 -75.29 10.60
C LYS A 199 -23.77 -74.03 9.94
N LYS A 200 -25.09 -73.87 9.91
CA LYS A 200 -25.76 -72.69 9.34
C LYS A 200 -25.41 -71.42 10.11
N LEU A 201 -25.44 -71.46 11.44
CA LEU A 201 -25.02 -70.34 12.31
C LEU A 201 -23.56 -69.96 12.09
N ALA A 202 -22.68 -70.96 11.90
CA ALA A 202 -21.27 -70.72 11.60
C ALA A 202 -21.08 -70.06 10.23
N ASP A 203 -21.78 -70.54 9.18
CA ASP A 203 -21.74 -69.94 7.85
C ASP A 203 -22.27 -68.48 7.87
N GLU A 204 -23.32 -68.20 8.65
CA GLU A 204 -23.87 -66.85 8.84
C GLU A 204 -22.89 -65.93 9.59
N SER A 205 -22.28 -66.43 10.67
CA SER A 205 -21.26 -65.70 11.43
C SER A 205 -20.02 -65.36 10.59
N ALA A 206 -19.56 -66.28 9.74
CA ALA A 206 -18.46 -66.03 8.81
C ALA A 206 -18.82 -64.94 7.79
N ARG A 207 -20.04 -64.98 7.24
CA ARG A 207 -20.51 -63.97 6.28
C ARG A 207 -20.57 -62.58 6.92
N SER A 208 -21.20 -62.45 8.09
CA SER A 208 -21.27 -61.17 8.80
C SER A 208 -19.87 -60.66 9.20
N SER A 209 -18.95 -61.55 9.55
CA SER A 209 -17.56 -61.14 9.85
C SER A 209 -16.87 -60.55 8.62
N ASN A 210 -17.06 -61.15 7.43
CA ASN A 210 -16.50 -60.60 6.19
C ASN A 210 -17.11 -59.23 5.84
N GLU A 211 -18.43 -59.06 6.00
CA GLU A 211 -19.09 -57.77 5.77
C GLU A 211 -18.55 -56.68 6.72
N ILE A 212 -18.31 -57.01 8.00
CA ILE A 212 -17.70 -56.07 8.96
C ILE A 212 -16.25 -55.76 8.55
N ALA A 213 -15.48 -56.76 8.10
CA ALA A 213 -14.10 -56.55 7.65
C ALA A 213 -14.02 -55.56 6.47
N GLU A 214 -14.93 -55.67 5.50
CA GLU A 214 -15.04 -54.73 4.39
C GLU A 214 -15.37 -53.30 4.87
N GLN A 215 -16.27 -53.14 5.83
CA GLN A 215 -16.60 -51.83 6.41
C GLN A 215 -15.41 -51.22 7.17
N VAL A 216 -14.67 -52.03 7.93
CA VAL A 216 -13.48 -51.60 8.68
C VAL A 216 -12.37 -51.13 7.74
N GLU A 217 -12.18 -51.82 6.60
CA GLU A 217 -11.24 -51.41 5.56
C GLU A 217 -11.64 -50.07 4.92
N ALA A 218 -12.95 -49.87 4.64
CA ALA A 218 -13.46 -48.60 4.14
C ALA A 218 -13.21 -47.44 5.13
N VAL A 219 -13.40 -47.69 6.44
CA VAL A 219 -13.09 -46.72 7.50
C VAL A 219 -11.59 -46.40 7.52
N HIS A 220 -10.73 -47.41 7.41
CA HIS A 220 -9.27 -47.23 7.39
C HIS A 220 -8.82 -46.33 6.22
N GLN A 221 -9.33 -46.59 5.01
CA GLN A 221 -9.04 -45.75 3.83
C GLN A 221 -9.56 -44.32 3.99
N ALA A 222 -10.74 -44.14 4.58
CA ALA A 222 -11.30 -42.82 4.87
C ALA A 222 -10.44 -42.06 5.90
N THR A 223 -9.93 -42.74 6.94
CA THR A 223 -9.03 -42.12 7.93
C THR A 223 -7.69 -41.72 7.33
N ALA A 224 -7.11 -42.55 6.47
CA ALA A 224 -5.86 -42.22 5.77
C ALA A 224 -6.02 -40.98 4.88
N THR A 225 -7.13 -40.92 4.11
CA THR A 225 -7.47 -39.74 3.29
C THR A 225 -7.71 -38.50 4.14
N ALA A 226 -8.30 -38.64 5.33
CA ALA A 226 -8.52 -37.53 6.25
C ALA A 226 -7.19 -36.95 6.77
N ILE A 227 -6.22 -37.80 7.13
CA ILE A 227 -4.88 -37.36 7.56
C ILE A 227 -4.20 -36.55 6.46
N GLU A 228 -4.15 -37.05 5.22
CA GLU A 228 -3.55 -36.33 4.08
C GLU A 228 -4.18 -34.94 3.89
N ARG A 229 -5.51 -34.83 4.02
CA ARG A 229 -6.21 -33.54 3.92
C ARG A 229 -5.86 -32.59 5.06
N ILE A 230 -5.72 -33.09 6.28
CA ILE A 230 -5.35 -32.26 7.44
C ILE A 230 -3.89 -31.78 7.33
N GLU A 231 -2.99 -32.61 6.82
CA GLU A 231 -1.60 -32.22 6.54
C GLU A 231 -1.54 -31.08 5.52
N ARG A 232 -2.32 -31.17 4.43
CA ARG A 232 -2.45 -30.07 3.45
C ARG A 232 -3.03 -28.79 4.05
N ILE A 233 -3.97 -28.89 4.99
CA ILE A 233 -4.49 -27.73 5.72
C ILE A 233 -3.37 -27.09 6.55
N SER A 234 -2.56 -27.88 7.23
CA SER A 234 -1.43 -27.41 8.04
C SER A 234 -0.40 -26.67 7.18
N GLU A 235 -0.07 -27.20 6.00
CA GLU A 235 0.80 -26.51 5.03
C GLU A 235 0.22 -25.17 4.56
N MET A 236 -1.08 -25.13 4.23
CA MET A 236 -1.75 -23.88 3.84
C MET A 236 -1.70 -22.83 4.95
N VAL A 237 -1.90 -23.24 6.20
CA VAL A 237 -1.82 -22.33 7.36
C VAL A 237 -0.39 -21.81 7.56
N HIS A 238 0.64 -22.64 7.37
CA HIS A 238 2.03 -22.17 7.39
C HIS A 238 2.31 -21.14 6.29
N HIS A 239 1.80 -21.36 5.08
CA HIS A 239 1.93 -20.40 3.98
C HIS A 239 1.19 -19.08 4.29
N MET A 240 -0.01 -19.15 4.87
CA MET A 240 -0.73 -17.97 5.34
C MET A 240 0.09 -17.17 6.36
N ASN A 241 0.73 -17.84 7.31
CA ASN A 241 1.54 -17.16 8.32
C ASN A 241 2.74 -16.40 7.71
N ALA A 242 3.38 -16.97 6.69
CA ALA A 242 4.45 -16.28 5.94
C ALA A 242 3.93 -15.04 5.20
N GLN A 243 2.73 -15.12 4.60
CA GLN A 243 2.11 -13.98 3.93
C GLN A 243 1.71 -12.87 4.92
N ILE A 244 1.17 -13.25 6.09
CA ILE A 244 0.80 -12.32 7.16
C ILE A 244 2.04 -11.57 7.67
N ALA A 245 3.17 -12.26 7.85
CA ALA A 245 4.44 -11.62 8.22
C ALA A 245 4.89 -10.58 7.18
N GLY A 246 4.68 -10.86 5.89
CA GLY A 246 4.91 -9.89 4.81
C GLY A 246 4.02 -8.65 4.92
N VAL A 247 2.73 -8.82 5.23
CA VAL A 247 1.80 -7.70 5.45
C VAL A 247 2.20 -6.87 6.67
N ALA A 248 2.55 -7.51 7.79
CA ALA A 248 3.01 -6.83 9.00
C ALA A 248 4.27 -6.00 8.73
N SER A 249 5.21 -6.54 7.95
CA SER A 249 6.43 -5.84 7.54
C SER A 249 6.11 -4.61 6.68
N ALA A 250 5.24 -4.77 5.67
CA ALA A 250 4.83 -3.68 4.79
C ALA A 250 4.05 -2.56 5.52
N ALA A 251 3.30 -2.91 6.55
CA ALA A 251 2.63 -1.94 7.42
C ALA A 251 3.68 -1.12 8.20
N GLY A 252 4.50 -1.75 9.03
CA GLY A 252 5.39 -0.99 9.93
C GLY A 252 6.59 -1.75 10.49
N GLY A 253 7.00 -2.84 9.83
CA GLY A 253 8.19 -3.60 10.25
C GLY A 253 9.50 -2.84 10.06
N ASP A 254 10.60 -3.45 10.54
CA ASP A 254 11.95 -2.92 10.77
C ASP A 254 12.71 -2.28 9.57
N GLY A 255 12.08 -1.83 8.49
CA GLY A 255 12.84 -1.36 7.33
C GLY A 255 12.15 -0.56 6.23
N GLY A 256 11.08 0.19 6.48
CA GLY A 256 10.51 1.09 5.44
C GLY A 256 9.05 0.90 5.11
N GLY A 257 8.23 0.43 6.06
CA GLY A 257 6.79 0.27 5.85
C GLY A 257 6.04 1.60 5.63
N LEU A 258 4.75 1.48 5.34
CA LEU A 258 3.84 2.61 5.08
C LEU A 258 3.85 3.66 6.21
N SER A 259 3.98 3.23 7.47
CA SER A 259 4.07 4.14 8.61
C SER A 259 5.29 5.07 8.53
N GLN A 260 6.46 4.54 8.14
CA GLN A 260 7.68 5.36 7.99
C GLN A 260 7.59 6.29 6.79
N MET A 261 6.99 5.82 5.67
CA MET A 261 6.76 6.67 4.50
C MET A 261 5.84 7.86 4.84
N ALA A 262 4.79 7.62 5.62
CA ALA A 262 3.90 8.67 6.09
C ALA A 262 4.65 9.68 6.97
N GLU A 263 5.46 9.21 7.91
CA GLU A 263 6.26 10.06 8.81
C GLU A 263 7.27 10.93 8.03
N VAL A 264 8.01 10.34 7.09
CA VAL A 264 8.97 11.06 6.23
C VAL A 264 8.24 12.08 5.36
N LEU A 265 7.10 11.71 4.76
CA LEU A 265 6.31 12.63 3.95
C LEU A 265 5.81 13.82 4.79
N HIS A 266 5.34 13.57 6.01
CA HIS A 266 4.90 14.62 6.92
C HIS A 266 6.04 15.59 7.28
N ALA A 267 7.22 15.07 7.59
CA ALA A 267 8.41 15.88 7.87
C ALA A 267 8.87 16.71 6.66
N GLU A 268 8.79 16.15 5.46
CA GLU A 268 9.20 16.84 4.23
C GLU A 268 8.23 17.96 3.85
N ILE A 269 6.92 17.76 4.05
CA ILE A 269 5.93 18.82 3.84
C ILE A 269 6.17 19.98 4.79
N GLY A 270 6.49 19.71 6.06
CA GLY A 270 6.84 20.74 7.03
C GLY A 270 8.08 21.55 6.66
N ARG A 271 8.99 21.01 5.82
CA ARG A 271 10.12 21.74 5.24
C ARG A 271 9.75 22.53 3.98
N PHE A 272 8.66 22.16 3.29
CA PHE A 272 8.20 22.79 2.06
C PHE A 272 7.31 24.02 2.29
N THR A 273 6.61 24.07 3.42
CA THR A 273 5.89 25.25 3.88
C THR A 273 6.85 26.21 4.60
N PRO A 274 6.97 27.47 4.15
CA PRO A 274 7.90 28.46 4.69
C PRO A 274 7.48 28.99 6.06
#